data_AF-A0A9N9HHH3-F1
#
_entry.id   AF-A0A9N9HHH3-F1
#
_cell.length_a   1.000
_cell.length_b   1.000
_cell.length_c   1.000
_cell.angle_alpha   90.00
_cell.angle_beta   90.00
_cell.angle_gamma   90.00
#
_symmetry.space_group_name_H-M   'P 1'
#
loop_
_entity.id
_entity.type
_entity.pdbx_description
1 polymer ?
#
loop_
_entity_poly.entity_id
_entity_poly.type
_entity_poly.pdbx_seq_one_letter_code
_entity_poly.pdbx_strand_id
1 'polypeptide(L)'
;MASYHELTIFECGMIIGLFKDNHGATDISKFLEISRTTCQNVINNFHKKSLTDVADHSGRPPILSSHEERTLIHQARENRKDSLEEITEYFNKLNLTYI
;
A
#
# COMPACT_ATOMS: atom_id res chain seq x y z
N MET A 1 5.25 -13.37 -19.40
CA MET A 1 4.79 -13.13 -18.01
C MET A 1 5.45 -11.86 -17.52
N ALA A 2 4.68 -10.82 -17.24
CA ALA A 2 5.24 -9.61 -16.64
C ALA A 2 5.50 -9.90 -15.15
N SER A 3 6.77 -9.96 -14.77
CA SER A 3 7.17 -9.96 -13.36
C SER A 3 6.68 -8.65 -12.74
N TYR A 4 5.89 -8.72 -11.67
CA TYR A 4 5.50 -7.54 -10.91
C TYR A 4 6.69 -7.14 -10.03
N HIS A 5 7.48 -6.19 -10.51
CA HIS A 5 8.59 -5.58 -9.77
C HIS A 5 8.19 -4.16 -9.40
N GLU A 6 8.03 -3.89 -8.11
CA GLU A 6 7.88 -2.53 -7.62
C GLU A 6 9.23 -1.81 -7.69
N LEU A 7 9.21 -0.55 -8.15
CA LEU A 7 10.42 0.24 -8.21
C LEU A 7 10.86 0.58 -6.80
N THR A 8 12.15 0.42 -6.53
CA THR A 8 12.78 0.93 -5.33
C THR A 8 12.90 2.46 -5.38
N ILE A 9 13.05 3.09 -4.21
CA ILE A 9 13.34 4.53 -4.10
C ILE A 9 14.60 4.88 -4.91
N PHE A 10 15.59 3.98 -4.94
CA PHE A 10 16.82 4.15 -5.70
C PHE A 10 16.56 4.20 -7.22
N GLU A 11 15.78 3.26 -7.76
CA GLU A 11 15.41 3.25 -9.19
C GLU A 11 14.60 4.48 -9.57
N CYS A 12 13.65 4.91 -8.72
CA CYS A 12 12.94 6.17 -8.89
C CYS A 12 13.89 7.37 -8.91
N GLY A 13 14.88 7.38 -8.00
CA GLY A 13 15.93 8.40 -7.96
C GLY A 13 16.77 8.45 -9.23
N MET A 14 17.16 7.30 -9.78
CA MET A 14 17.91 7.22 -11.04
C MET A 14 17.10 7.78 -12.22
N ILE A 15 15.81 7.43 -12.31
CA ILE A 15 14.90 7.98 -13.34
C ILE A 15 14.86 9.51 -13.27
N ILE A 16 14.69 10.07 -12.07
CA ILE A 16 14.61 11.53 -11.89
C ILE A 16 15.96 12.20 -12.12
N GLY A 17 17.07 11.56 -11.75
CA GLY A 17 18.42 12.03 -12.04
C GLY A 17 18.64 12.20 -13.54
N LEU A 18 18.36 11.16 -14.33
CA LEU A 18 18.48 11.21 -15.79
C LEU A 18 17.51 12.21 -16.43
N PHE A 19 16.29 12.32 -15.90
CA PHE A 19 15.33 13.31 -16.38
C PHE A 19 15.84 14.75 -16.17
N LYS A 20 16.46 15.04 -15.02
CA LYS A 20 17.09 16.34 -14.75
C LYS A 20 18.31 16.61 -15.64
N ASP A 21 18.94 15.56 -16.16
CA ASP A 21 20.00 15.64 -17.16
C ASP A 21 19.46 15.70 -18.62
N ASN A 22 18.20 16.12 -18.79
CA ASN A 22 17.50 16.29 -20.07
C ASN A 22 17.26 15.01 -20.88
N HIS A 23 17.32 13.83 -20.28
CA HIS A 23 16.90 12.60 -20.95
C HIS A 23 15.37 12.44 -20.94
N GLY A 24 14.80 12.07 -22.08
CA GLY A 24 13.38 11.75 -22.20
C GLY A 24 13.05 10.35 -21.65
N ALA A 25 11.77 10.09 -21.34
CA ALA A 25 11.31 8.80 -20.81
C ALA A 25 11.67 7.60 -21.71
N THR A 26 11.76 7.80 -23.03
CA THR A 26 12.18 6.76 -23.99
C THR A 26 13.66 6.42 -23.86
N ASP A 27 14.52 7.42 -23.63
CA ASP A 27 15.96 7.21 -23.48
C ASP A 27 16.26 6.57 -22.13
N ILE A 28 15.62 7.08 -21.06
CA ILE A 28 15.71 6.51 -19.71
C ILE A 28 15.27 5.04 -19.70
N SER A 29 14.18 4.72 -20.41
CA SER A 29 13.69 3.34 -20.53
C SER A 29 14.76 2.39 -21.12
N LYS A 30 15.54 2.86 -22.09
CA LYS A 30 16.63 2.07 -22.68
C LYS A 30 17.83 1.97 -21.74
N PHE A 31 18.17 3.05 -21.02
CA PHE A 31 19.32 3.06 -20.11
C PHE A 31 19.11 2.20 -18.87
N LEU A 32 17.91 2.21 -18.31
CA LEU A 32 17.60 1.52 -17.05
C LEU A 32 16.88 0.18 -17.26
N GLU A 33 16.56 -0.18 -18.51
CA GLU A 33 15.75 -1.37 -18.86
C GLU A 33 14.37 -1.40 -18.17
N ILE A 34 13.87 -0.23 -17.77
CA ILE A 34 12.55 -0.03 -17.16
C ILE A 34 11.55 0.33 -18.26
N SER A 35 10.30 -0.10 -18.12
CA SER A 35 9.27 0.24 -19.11
C SER A 35 9.11 1.76 -19.28
N ARG A 36 8.98 2.23 -20.52
CA ARG A 36 8.75 3.66 -20.83
C ARG A 36 7.57 4.23 -20.03
N THR A 37 6.47 3.49 -19.95
CA THR A 37 5.26 3.91 -19.22
C THR A 37 5.56 4.12 -17.74
N THR A 38 6.34 3.23 -17.14
CA THR A 38 6.80 3.36 -15.76
C THR A 38 7.66 4.61 -15.57
N CYS A 39 8.66 4.82 -16.42
CA CYS A 39 9.50 6.02 -16.36
C CYS A 39 8.66 7.30 -16.47
N GLN A 40 7.69 7.34 -17.40
CA GLN A 40 6.78 8.46 -17.56
C GLN A 40 5.92 8.69 -16.32
N ASN A 41 5.42 7.63 -15.69
CA ASN A 41 4.63 7.73 -14.47
C ASN A 41 5.45 8.32 -13.31
N VAL A 42 6.71 7.89 -13.15
CA VAL A 42 7.63 8.44 -12.15
C VAL A 42 7.90 9.93 -12.39
N ILE A 43 8.20 10.32 -13.63
CA ILE A 43 8.41 11.73 -14.02
C ILE A 43 7.15 12.57 -13.73
N ASN A 44 5.97 12.07 -14.10
CA ASN A 44 4.70 12.75 -13.85
C ASN A 44 4.42 12.91 -12.35
N ASN A 45 4.70 11.87 -11.55
CA ASN A 45 4.55 11.92 -10.11
C ASN A 45 5.51 12.93 -9.47
N PHE A 46 6.76 12.97 -9.94
CA PHE A 46 7.75 13.96 -9.52
C PHE A 46 7.29 15.38 -9.85
N HIS A 47 6.78 15.65 -11.06
CA HIS A 47 6.22 16.96 -11.40
C HIS A 47 5.04 17.37 -10.50
N LYS A 48 4.17 16.44 -10.14
CA LYS A 48 2.96 16.72 -9.33
C LYS A 48 3.25 16.88 -7.84
N LYS A 49 4.17 16.08 -7.30
CA LYS A 49 4.38 15.95 -5.85
C LYS A 49 5.77 16.37 -5.37
N SER A 50 6.73 16.57 -6.29
CA SER A 50 8.16 16.76 -5.99
C SER A 50 8.77 15.64 -5.14
N LEU A 51 8.17 14.44 -5.17
CA LEU A 51 8.61 13.27 -4.41
C LEU A 51 9.22 12.23 -5.34
N THR A 52 10.28 11.58 -4.87
CA THR A 52 10.89 10.38 -5.47
C THR A 52 10.41 9.09 -4.79
N ASP A 53 9.61 9.22 -3.74
CA ASP A 53 9.11 8.07 -2.99
C ASP A 53 7.99 7.37 -3.76
N VAL A 54 8.01 6.04 -3.67
CA VAL A 54 6.89 5.20 -4.09
C VAL A 54 5.74 5.52 -3.15
N ALA A 55 4.56 5.80 -3.70
CA ALA A 55 3.39 6.04 -2.88
C ALA A 55 3.09 4.77 -2.07
N ASP A 56 2.91 4.92 -0.76
CA ASP A 56 2.36 3.84 0.05
C ASP A 56 1.06 3.37 -0.59
N HIS A 57 1.00 2.08 -0.92
CA HIS A 57 -0.22 1.46 -1.37
C HIS A 57 -1.19 1.41 -0.19
N SER A 58 -1.98 2.48 -0.02
CA SER A 58 -3.13 2.45 0.90
C SER A 58 -4.13 1.45 0.32
N GLY A 59 -4.03 0.21 0.77
CA GLY A 59 -5.05 -0.80 0.53
C GLY A 59 -6.41 -0.32 1.04
N ARG A 60 -7.46 -1.11 0.78
CA ARG A 60 -8.77 -0.83 1.36
C ARG A 60 -8.61 -0.73 2.89
N PRO A 61 -9.10 0.35 3.53
CA PRO A 61 -9.09 0.44 4.98
C PRO A 61 -9.77 -0.82 5.57
N PRO A 62 -9.21 -1.40 6.63
CA PRO A 62 -9.81 -2.56 7.28
C PRO A 62 -11.22 -2.20 7.77
N ILE A 63 -12.14 -3.16 7.67
CA ILE A 63 -13.52 -2.99 8.13
C ILE A 63 -13.57 -2.84 9.65
N LEU A 64 -12.65 -3.51 10.35
CA LEU A 64 -12.48 -3.40 11.79
C LEU A 64 -11.38 -2.38 12.11
N SER A 65 -11.63 -1.56 13.11
CA SER A 65 -10.60 -0.76 13.75
C SER A 65 -9.62 -1.65 14.52
N SER A 66 -8.42 -1.14 14.81
CA SER A 66 -7.42 -1.87 15.60
C SER A 66 -7.91 -2.20 17.02
N HIS A 67 -8.86 -1.43 17.56
CA HIS A 67 -9.45 -1.73 18.86
C HIS A 67 -10.39 -2.93 18.77
N GLU A 68 -11.29 -2.91 17.80
CA GLU A 68 -12.23 -3.99 17.50
C GLU A 68 -11.53 -5.32 17.24
N GLU A 69 -10.47 -5.29 16.42
CA GLU A 69 -9.66 -6.48 16.15
C GLU A 69 -9.04 -7.07 17.42
N ARG A 70 -8.49 -6.22 18.32
CA ARG A 70 -7.91 -6.67 19.59
C ARG A 70 -8.95 -7.28 20.52
N THR A 71 -10.12 -6.68 20.61
CA THR A 71 -11.23 -7.19 21.42
C THR A 71 -11.67 -8.57 20.92
N LEU A 72 -11.81 -8.72 19.60
CA LEU A 72 -12.22 -9.97 18.96
C LEU A 72 -11.17 -11.07 19.15
N ILE A 73 -9.88 -10.74 19.00
CA ILE A 73 -8.76 -11.66 19.28
C ILE A 73 -8.74 -12.08 20.75
N HIS A 74 -8.93 -11.14 21.69
CA HIS A 74 -8.93 -11.45 23.12
C HIS A 74 -10.06 -12.40 23.47
N GLN A 75 -11.28 -12.11 23.01
CA GLN A 75 -12.46 -12.94 23.23
C GLN A 75 -12.27 -14.37 22.68
N ALA A 76 -11.79 -14.51 21.45
CA ALA A 76 -11.55 -15.81 20.84
C ALA A 76 -10.47 -16.62 21.58
N ARG A 77 -9.52 -15.94 22.25
CA ARG A 77 -8.46 -16.59 23.04
C ARG A 77 -8.92 -17.05 24.42
N GLU A 78 -9.73 -16.24 25.10
CA GLU A 78 -10.29 -16.56 26.42
C GLU A 78 -11.38 -17.63 26.31
N ASN A 79 -12.27 -17.50 25.33
CA ASN A 79 -13.40 -18.40 25.15
C ASN A 79 -13.21 -19.34 23.94
N ARG A 80 -12.26 -20.27 24.06
CA ARG A 80 -11.87 -21.17 22.94
C ARG A 80 -12.96 -22.14 22.47
N LYS A 81 -14.06 -22.25 23.21
CA LYS A 81 -15.17 -23.18 22.93
C LYS A 81 -16.38 -22.50 22.30
N ASP A 82 -16.40 -21.17 22.29
CA ASP A 82 -17.52 -20.42 21.73
C ASP A 82 -17.57 -20.65 20.21
N SER A 83 -18.77 -20.79 19.67
CA SER A 83 -18.95 -20.85 18.22
C SER A 83 -18.69 -19.48 17.57
N LEU A 84 -18.53 -19.46 16.25
CA LEU A 84 -18.40 -18.21 15.51
C LEU A 84 -19.62 -17.29 15.71
N GLU A 85 -20.82 -17.87 15.75
CA GLU A 85 -22.07 -17.14 15.99
C GLU A 85 -22.09 -16.49 17.36
N GLU A 86 -21.71 -17.24 18.41
CA GLU A 86 -21.65 -16.73 19.79
C GLU A 86 -20.63 -15.60 19.93
N ILE A 87 -19.46 -15.75 19.31
CA ILE A 87 -18.42 -14.73 19.32
C ILE A 87 -18.93 -13.45 18.64
N THR A 88 -19.58 -13.60 17.48
CA THR A 88 -20.11 -12.49 16.68
C THR A 88 -21.22 -11.75 17.42
N GLU A 89 -22.16 -12.46 18.06
CA GLU A 89 -23.23 -11.83 18.84
C GLU A 89 -22.69 -11.00 20.01
N TYR A 90 -21.73 -11.54 20.76
CA TYR A 90 -21.14 -10.83 21.89
C TYR A 90 -20.33 -9.62 21.44
N PHE A 91 -19.55 -9.76 20.36
CA PHE A 91 -18.79 -8.66 19.78
C PHE A 91 -19.70 -7.51 19.33
N ASN A 92 -20.82 -7.82 18.66
CA ASN A 92 -21.80 -6.82 18.24
C ASN A 92 -22.49 -6.14 19.44
N LYS A 93 -22.79 -6.86 20.52
CA LYS A 93 -23.36 -6.28 21.75
C LYS A 93 -22.41 -5.29 22.42
N LEU A 94 -21.12 -5.61 22.49
CA LEU A 94 -20.10 -4.69 23.03
C LEU A 94 -20.01 -3.40 22.21
N ASN A 95 -20.00 -3.51 20.87
CA ASN A 95 -19.92 -2.36 19.98
C ASN A 95 -21.16 -1.45 20.01
N LEU A 96 -22.35 -1.99 20.29
CA LEU A 96 -23.60 -1.21 20.44
C LEU A 96 -23.68 -0.42 21.76
N THR A 97 -22.81 -0.71 22.73
CA THR A 97 -22.84 -0.05 24.06
C THR A 97 -22.07 1.29 24.05
N TYR A 98 -21.35 1.59 22.97
CA TYR A 98 -20.50 2.79 22.82
C TYR A 98 -21.01 3.79 21.76
N ILE A 99 -22.29 3.71 21.38
CA ILE A 99 -22.99 4.71 20.53
C ILE A 99 -23.88 5.59 21.41
#